data_AF-A0A2H9L1T9-F1
#
_entry.id   AF-A0A2H9L1T9-F1
#
_cell.length_a   1.000
_cell.length_b   1.000
_cell.length_c   1.000
_cell.angle_alpha   90.00
_cell.angle_beta   90.00
_cell.angle_gamma   90.00
#
_symmetry.space_group_name_H-M   'P 1'
#
loop_
_entity.id
_entity.type
_entity.pdbx_description
1 polymer ?
#
loop_
_entity_poly.entity_id
_entity_poly.type
_entity_poly.pdbx_seq_one_letter_code
_entity_poly.pdbx_strand_id
1 'polypeptide(L)'
;MNLRVFAKSFMLLVAAALILYGTSGWLGEATGADVSFLDDAWRLIAIAVGASLLVGFLYPSVRGIKQGDQLLAFVHRRVEQNGQSLVVSDAVLVTALESGRTGGKIRVQFPNGLHAEGVIESYAGTLTPPTIRLTEAETRL
;
A
#
# COMPACT_ATOMS: atom_id res chain seq x y z
N MET A 1 12.31 14.73 -5.06
CA MET A 1 10.99 14.58 -4.42
C MET A 1 10.50 13.15 -4.65
N ASN A 2 10.05 12.44 -3.61
CA ASN A 2 9.62 11.03 -3.77
C ASN A 2 8.24 10.99 -4.45
N LEU A 3 8.18 10.63 -5.73
CA LEU A 3 6.96 10.62 -6.55
C LEU A 3 5.84 9.79 -5.90
N ARG A 4 6.20 8.71 -5.19
CA ARG A 4 5.25 7.86 -4.47
C ARG A 4 4.60 8.59 -3.30
N VAL A 5 5.36 9.42 -2.58
CA VAL A 5 4.83 10.24 -1.47
C VAL A 5 3.92 11.32 -2.04
N PHE A 6 4.33 11.99 -3.10
CA PHE A 6 3.52 13.01 -3.77
C PHE A 6 2.16 12.45 -4.24
N ALA A 7 2.16 11.32 -4.94
CA ALA A 7 0.93 10.71 -5.44
C ALA A 7 -0.03 10.30 -4.30
N LYS A 8 0.52 9.75 -3.20
CA LYS A 8 -0.27 9.41 -2.00
C LYS A 8 -0.89 10.66 -1.36
N SER A 9 -0.10 11.72 -1.18
CA SER A 9 -0.57 12.99 -0.61
C SER A 9 -1.62 13.65 -1.49
N PHE A 10 -1.42 13.65 -2.81
CA PHE A 10 -2.38 14.20 -3.76
C PHE A 10 -3.72 13.43 -3.72
N MET A 11 -3.68 12.10 -3.73
CA MET A 11 -4.88 11.26 -3.64
C MET A 11 -5.66 11.53 -2.34
N LEU A 12 -4.96 11.66 -1.22
CA LEU A 12 -5.57 11.94 0.08
C LEU A 12 -6.21 13.34 0.12
N LEU A 13 -5.54 14.35 -0.45
CA LEU A 13 -6.09 15.70 -0.58
C LEU A 13 -7.34 15.73 -1.48
N VAL A 14 -7.34 15.02 -2.60
CA VAL A 14 -8.52 14.90 -3.48
C VAL A 14 -9.68 14.22 -2.75
N ALA A 15 -9.42 13.12 -2.05
CA ALA A 15 -10.45 12.43 -1.28
C ALA A 15 -11.03 13.31 -0.17
N ALA A 16 -10.16 14.04 0.56
CA ALA A 16 -10.59 14.98 1.59
C ALA A 16 -11.41 16.15 1.00
N ALA A 17 -10.98 16.71 -0.13
CA ALA A 17 -11.69 17.79 -0.80
C ALA A 17 -13.09 17.36 -1.27
N LEU A 18 -13.24 16.15 -1.81
CA LEU A 18 -14.52 15.61 -2.23
C LEU A 18 -15.47 15.36 -1.06
N ILE A 19 -14.96 14.85 0.06
CA ILE A 19 -15.74 14.65 1.28
C ILE A 19 -16.17 16.01 1.85
N LEU A 20 -15.26 16.98 1.93
CA LEU A 20 -15.56 18.33 2.42
C LEU A 20 -16.57 19.05 1.52
N TYR A 21 -16.45 18.92 0.20
CA TYR A 21 -17.45 19.43 -0.74
C TYR A 21 -18.82 18.80 -0.47
N GLY A 22 -18.86 17.49 -0.34
CA GLY A 22 -20.07 16.75 -0.04
C GLY A 22 -20.73 17.14 1.28
N THR A 23 -19.95 17.35 2.34
CA THR A 23 -20.46 17.72 3.67
C THR A 23 -20.72 19.22 3.84
N SER A 24 -20.29 20.06 2.89
CA SER A 24 -20.52 21.51 2.93
C SER A 24 -22.00 21.90 2.88
N GLY A 25 -22.90 20.98 2.51
CA GLY A 25 -24.35 21.25 2.37
C GLY A 25 -25.01 21.36 3.73
N TRP A 26 -24.56 20.50 4.64
CA TRP A 26 -24.96 20.52 6.04
C TRP A 26 -24.51 21.81 6.76
N LEU A 27 -23.36 22.36 6.38
CA LEU A 27 -22.91 23.69 6.82
C LEU A 27 -23.74 24.82 6.18
N GLY A 28 -24.16 24.66 4.93
CA GLY A 28 -25.00 25.61 4.20
C GLY A 28 -26.42 25.74 4.78
N GLU A 29 -27.04 24.61 5.17
CA GLU A 29 -28.33 24.58 5.87
C GLU A 29 -28.27 25.36 7.20
N ALA A 30 -27.14 25.29 7.93
CA ALA A 30 -26.94 26.07 9.14
C ALA A 30 -26.84 27.59 8.88
N THR A 31 -26.52 28.00 7.65
CA THR A 31 -26.42 29.41 7.23
C THR A 31 -27.64 29.92 6.44
N GLY A 32 -28.64 29.08 6.18
CA GLY A 32 -29.87 29.45 5.47
C GLY A 32 -29.70 29.65 3.96
N ALA A 33 -28.71 29.01 3.33
CA ALA A 33 -28.52 29.07 1.88
C ALA A 33 -29.41 28.01 1.18
N ASP A 34 -30.15 28.41 0.15
CA ASP A 34 -30.95 27.51 -0.68
C ASP A 34 -30.05 26.50 -1.38
N VAL A 35 -30.16 25.23 -0.97
CA VAL A 35 -29.49 24.09 -1.61
C VAL A 35 -30.42 23.48 -2.66
N SER A 36 -29.94 23.43 -3.90
CA SER A 36 -30.68 22.83 -5.04
C SER A 36 -30.54 21.31 -5.03
N PHE A 37 -31.60 20.57 -5.39
CA PHE A 37 -31.57 19.09 -5.43
C PHE A 37 -30.46 18.52 -6.34
N LEU A 38 -30.11 19.25 -7.41
CA LEU A 38 -29.02 18.89 -8.33
C LEU A 38 -27.66 18.99 -7.64
N ASP A 39 -27.50 19.96 -6.73
CA ASP A 39 -26.29 20.14 -5.93
C ASP A 39 -26.17 19.02 -4.87
N ASP A 40 -27.28 18.61 -4.25
CA ASP A 40 -27.31 17.48 -3.32
C ASP A 40 -26.88 16.16 -3.97
N ALA A 41 -27.33 15.90 -5.20
CA ALA A 41 -26.94 14.70 -5.94
C ALA A 41 -25.41 14.66 -6.19
N TRP A 42 -24.82 15.78 -6.62
CA TRP A 42 -23.37 15.88 -6.83
C TRP A 42 -22.57 15.79 -5.54
N ARG A 43 -23.09 16.32 -4.43
CA ARG A 43 -22.49 16.20 -3.10
C ARG A 43 -22.45 14.76 -2.62
N LEU A 44 -23.53 14.00 -2.78
CA LEU A 44 -23.56 12.57 -2.45
C LEU A 44 -22.59 11.76 -3.31
N ILE A 45 -22.52 12.06 -4.62
CA ILE A 45 -21.53 11.44 -5.52
C ILE A 45 -20.11 11.76 -5.05
N ALA A 46 -19.82 13.02 -4.68
CA ALA A 46 -18.50 13.42 -4.19
C ALA A 46 -18.12 12.66 -2.90
N ILE A 47 -19.04 12.50 -1.94
CA ILE A 47 -18.80 11.70 -0.73
C ILE A 47 -18.52 10.25 -1.11
N ALA A 48 -19.33 9.64 -1.98
CA ALA A 48 -19.16 8.25 -2.39
C ALA A 48 -17.80 8.03 -3.06
N VAL A 49 -17.38 8.93 -3.95
CA VAL A 49 -16.08 8.87 -4.61
C VAL A 49 -14.94 9.09 -3.62
N GLY A 50 -15.03 10.10 -2.75
CA GLY A 50 -14.01 10.38 -1.73
C GLY A 50 -13.85 9.22 -0.75
N ALA A 51 -14.96 8.63 -0.28
CA ALA A 51 -14.96 7.45 0.56
C ALA A 51 -14.36 6.23 -0.16
N SER A 52 -14.71 5.99 -1.42
CA SER A 52 -14.15 4.90 -2.23
C SER A 52 -12.63 5.03 -2.40
N LEU A 53 -12.15 6.25 -2.65
CA LEU A 53 -10.71 6.55 -2.73
C LEU A 53 -10.01 6.29 -1.39
N LEU A 54 -10.62 6.71 -0.28
CA LEU A 54 -10.08 6.43 1.06
C LEU A 54 -10.02 4.93 1.37
N VAL A 55 -11.08 4.20 1.05
CA VAL A 55 -11.12 2.74 1.25
C VAL A 55 -10.03 2.08 0.40
N GLY A 56 -9.90 2.42 -0.88
CA GLY A 56 -8.85 1.87 -1.75
C GLY A 56 -7.42 2.22 -1.28
N PHE A 57 -7.25 3.37 -0.63
CA PHE A 57 -5.98 3.79 -0.05
C PHE A 57 -5.65 3.04 1.25
N LEU A 58 -6.63 2.87 2.14
CA LEU A 58 -6.45 2.27 3.47
C LEU A 58 -6.54 0.74 3.45
N TYR A 59 -7.26 0.15 2.50
CA TYR A 59 -7.53 -1.28 2.46
C TYR A 59 -6.27 -2.16 2.51
N PRO A 60 -5.20 -1.89 1.74
CA PRO A 60 -3.96 -2.68 1.83
C PRO A 60 -3.34 -2.62 3.23
N SER A 61 -3.38 -1.45 3.86
CA SER A 61 -2.83 -1.25 5.21
C SER A 61 -3.63 -1.97 6.29
N VAL A 62 -4.95 -2.03 6.15
CA VAL A 62 -5.85 -2.71 7.10
C VAL A 62 -5.83 -4.23 6.93
N ARG A 63 -5.90 -4.71 5.68
CA ARG A 63 -5.88 -6.15 5.36
C ARG A 63 -4.56 -6.80 5.79
N GLY A 64 -3.44 -6.10 5.55
CA GLY A 64 -2.12 -6.69 5.74
C GLY A 64 -1.84 -7.84 4.77
N ILE A 65 -0.80 -8.61 5.09
CA ILE A 65 -0.43 -9.84 4.37
C ILE A 65 -1.10 -11.01 5.08
N LYS A 66 -1.75 -11.89 4.33
CA LYS A 66 -2.31 -13.14 4.83
C LYS A 66 -1.45 -14.33 4.42
N GLN A 67 -1.53 -15.40 5.20
CA GLN A 67 -0.96 -16.69 4.82
C GLN A 67 -1.52 -17.13 3.45
N GLY A 68 -0.62 -17.56 2.57
CA GLY A 68 -0.92 -17.95 1.18
C GLY A 68 -0.88 -16.79 0.18
N ASP A 69 -0.76 -15.53 0.61
CA ASP A 69 -0.61 -14.40 -0.31
C ASP A 69 0.75 -14.49 -1.04
N GLN A 70 0.75 -14.12 -2.33
CA GLN A 70 1.98 -13.98 -3.12
C GLN A 70 2.57 -12.58 -2.94
N LEU A 71 3.88 -12.53 -2.70
CA LEU A 71 4.64 -11.33 -2.36
C LEU A 71 5.86 -11.19 -3.27
N LEU A 72 6.34 -9.96 -3.43
CA LEU A 72 7.63 -9.68 -4.06
C LEU A 72 8.68 -9.46 -2.97
N ALA A 73 9.65 -10.36 -2.89
CA ALA A 73 10.79 -10.26 -2.01
C ALA A 73 11.97 -9.63 -2.74
N PHE A 74 12.52 -8.55 -2.19
CA PHE A 74 13.72 -7.91 -2.73
C PHE A 74 14.96 -8.44 -2.00
N VAL A 75 15.73 -9.29 -2.68
CA VAL A 75 17.00 -9.83 -2.19
C VAL A 75 18.11 -8.88 -2.64
N HIS A 76 18.80 -8.26 -1.68
CA HIS A 76 19.97 -7.45 -1.98
C HIS A 76 21.22 -8.33 -1.86
N ARG A 77 21.84 -8.69 -2.98
CA ARG A 77 23.14 -9.37 -2.98
C ARG A 77 24.23 -8.36 -3.27
N ARG A 78 25.26 -8.29 -2.43
CA ARG A 78 26.51 -7.65 -2.81
C ARG A 78 27.30 -8.63 -3.66
N VAL A 79 27.52 -8.29 -4.91
CA VAL A 79 28.42 -9.02 -5.81
C VAL A 79 29.69 -8.18 -5.91
N GLU A 80 30.81 -8.71 -5.42
CA GLU A 80 32.12 -8.12 -5.71
C GLU A 80 32.59 -8.63 -7.07
N GLN A 81 32.71 -7.71 -8.02
CA GLN A 81 33.24 -8.02 -9.34
C GLN A 81 34.36 -7.02 -9.63
N ASN A 82 35.57 -7.53 -9.91
CA ASN A 82 36.76 -6.71 -10.23
C ASN A 82 37.07 -5.60 -9.20
N GLY A 83 36.92 -5.89 -7.91
CA GLY A 83 37.22 -4.92 -6.83
C GLY A 83 36.17 -3.80 -6.66
N GLN A 84 35.05 -3.85 -7.38
CA GLN A 84 33.89 -2.99 -7.15
C GLN A 84 32.76 -3.79 -6.48
N SER A 85 32.20 -3.24 -5.40
CA SER A 85 31.04 -3.80 -4.71
C SER A 85 29.77 -3.30 -5.40
N LEU A 86 29.11 -4.16 -6.17
CA LEU A 86 27.83 -3.88 -6.80
C LEU A 86 26.71 -4.47 -5.93
N VAL A 87 25.74 -3.64 -5.55
CA VAL A 87 24.52 -4.11 -4.89
C VAL A 87 23.50 -4.44 -5.97
N VAL A 88 23.29 -5.73 -6.21
CA VAL A 88 22.26 -6.23 -7.11
C VAL A 88 21.00 -6.50 -6.28
N SER A 89 19.88 -5.92 -6.68
CA SER A 89 18.57 -6.15 -6.05
C SER A 89 17.72 -7.03 -6.97
N ASP A 90 17.57 -8.30 -6.62
CA ASP A 90 16.68 -9.22 -7.33
C ASP A 90 15.29 -9.22 -6.68
N ALA A 91 14.25 -9.18 -7.52
CA ALA A 91 12.87 -9.32 -7.08
C ALA A 91 12.38 -10.74 -7.36
N VAL A 92 12.05 -11.48 -6.30
CA VAL A 92 11.59 -12.88 -6.40
C VAL A 92 10.17 -12.98 -5.85
N LEU A 93 9.31 -13.71 -6.57
CA LEU A 93 7.96 -13.99 -6.12
C LEU A 93 8.00 -15.09 -5.05
N VAL A 94 7.44 -14.82 -3.87
CA VAL A 94 7.42 -15.74 -2.72
C VAL A 94 6.02 -15.86 -2.15
N THR A 95 5.76 -16.94 -1.41
CA THR A 95 4.46 -17.18 -0.75
C THR A 95 4.57 -16.90 0.74
N ALA A 96 3.63 -16.14 1.30
CA ALA A 96 3.54 -15.92 2.73
C ALA A 96 3.15 -17.20 3.47
N LEU A 97 3.94 -17.64 4.44
CA LEU A 97 3.58 -18.77 5.31
C LEU A 97 2.80 -18.31 6.54
N GLU A 98 2.90 -17.03 6.88
CA GLU A 98 2.28 -16.44 8.06
C GLU A 98 1.60 -15.13 7.69
N SER A 99 0.59 -14.75 8.47
CA SER A 99 -0.05 -13.43 8.33
C SER A 99 0.75 -12.38 9.09
N GLY A 100 0.86 -11.18 8.53
CA GLY A 100 1.63 -10.10 9.14
C GLY A 100 1.25 -8.72 8.63
N ARG A 101 1.76 -7.70 9.31
CA ARG A 101 1.57 -6.29 8.94
C ARG A 101 2.91 -5.59 8.73
N THR A 102 2.89 -4.43 8.06
CA THR A 102 4.09 -3.59 7.88
C THR A 102 4.85 -3.38 9.18
N GLY A 103 6.17 -3.55 9.13
CA GLY A 103 7.07 -3.53 10.28
C GLY A 103 7.18 -4.87 11.03
N GLY A 104 6.28 -5.83 10.77
CA GLY A 104 6.31 -7.17 11.34
C GLY A 104 7.27 -8.11 10.59
N LYS A 105 7.78 -9.10 11.31
CA LYS A 105 8.50 -10.25 10.73
C LYS A 105 7.50 -11.28 10.23
N ILE A 106 7.74 -11.85 9.05
CA ILE A 106 6.97 -12.97 8.52
C ILE A 106 7.89 -14.03 7.91
N ARG A 107 7.47 -15.29 8.00
CA ARG A 107 8.06 -16.39 7.23
C ARG A 107 7.47 -16.46 5.82
N VAL A 108 8.34 -16.69 4.85
CA VAL A 108 7.99 -16.85 3.45
C VAL A 108 8.63 -18.09 2.84
N GLN A 109 8.00 -18.62 1.80
CA GLN A 109 8.49 -19.75 1.02
C GLN A 109 8.84 -19.32 -0.40
N PHE A 110 10.03 -19.69 -0.84
CA PHE A 110 10.50 -19.50 -2.21
C PHE A 110 9.96 -20.58 -3.16
N PRO A 111 9.96 -20.34 -4.48
CA PRO A 111 9.54 -21.34 -5.47
C PRO A 111 10.36 -22.64 -5.44
N ASN A 112 11.60 -22.58 -4.94
CA ASN A 112 12.47 -23.75 -4.78
C ASN A 112 12.22 -24.52 -3.46
N GLY A 113 11.21 -24.14 -2.69
CA GLY A 113 10.86 -24.77 -1.41
C GLY A 113 11.65 -24.26 -0.21
N LEU A 114 12.63 -23.36 -0.38
CA LEU A 114 13.36 -22.76 0.73
C LEU A 114 12.48 -21.82 1.54
N HIS A 115 12.83 -21.65 2.82
CA HIS A 115 12.16 -20.75 3.74
C HIS A 115 13.07 -19.60 4.15
N ALA A 116 12.48 -18.44 4.37
CA ALA A 116 13.21 -17.27 4.86
C ALA A 116 12.34 -16.39 5.75
N GLU A 117 13.00 -15.61 6.59
CA GLU A 117 12.38 -14.60 7.44
C GLU A 117 12.69 -13.20 6.91
N GLY A 118 11.65 -12.40 6.78
CA GLY A 118 11.75 -11.03 6.31
C GLY A 118 10.88 -10.07 7.10
N VAL A 119 11.23 -8.79 7.03
CA VAL A 119 10.42 -7.71 7.57
C VAL A 119 9.58 -7.10 6.45
N ILE A 120 8.29 -6.91 6.72
CA ILE A 120 7.38 -6.27 5.77
C ILE A 120 7.69 -4.77 5.72
N GLU A 121 8.40 -4.30 4.70
CA GLU A 121 8.74 -2.88 4.57
C GLU A 121 7.59 -2.02 4.05
N SER A 122 6.86 -2.51 3.03
CA SER A 122 5.77 -1.72 2.46
C SER A 122 4.73 -2.57 1.75
N TYR A 123 3.46 -2.19 1.86
CA TYR A 123 2.45 -2.66 0.92
C TYR A 123 2.63 -1.90 -0.38
N ALA A 124 2.75 -2.61 -1.50
CA ALA A 124 2.90 -1.98 -2.79
C ALA A 124 1.52 -1.48 -3.27
N GLY A 125 1.02 -0.39 -2.70
CA GLY A 125 -0.16 0.31 -3.22
C GLY A 125 -1.40 -0.58 -3.46
N THR A 126 -2.31 -0.09 -4.29
CA THR A 126 -3.61 -0.74 -4.57
C THR A 126 -3.55 -1.74 -5.72
N LEU A 127 -2.54 -1.65 -6.59
CA LEU A 127 -2.40 -2.46 -7.81
C LEU A 127 -1.09 -3.27 -7.89
N THR A 128 -0.18 -3.11 -6.93
CA THR A 128 1.11 -3.82 -6.93
C THR A 128 1.17 -4.84 -5.79
N PRO A 129 1.89 -5.97 -5.94
CA PRO A 129 2.01 -6.97 -4.89
C PRO A 129 2.84 -6.44 -3.71
N PRO A 130 2.50 -6.75 -2.44
CA PRO A 130 3.26 -6.26 -1.28
C PRO A 130 4.76 -6.58 -1.38
N THR A 131 5.58 -5.65 -0.92
CA THR A 131 7.05 -5.77 -0.97
C THR A 131 7.60 -6.15 0.40
N ILE A 132 8.43 -7.18 0.45
CA ILE A 132 9.14 -7.56 1.67
C ILE A 132 10.65 -7.42 1.48
N ARG A 133 11.34 -7.05 2.56
CA ARG A 133 12.79 -7.12 2.61
C ARG A 133 13.19 -8.29 3.45
N LEU A 134 13.99 -9.17 2.85
CA LEU A 134 14.51 -10.33 3.53
C LEU A 134 15.68 -9.91 4.41
N THR A 135 15.62 -10.31 5.67
CA THR A 135 16.70 -10.07 6.64
C THR A 135 17.60 -11.28 6.74
N GLU A 136 17.05 -12.50 6.69
CA GLU A 136 17.81 -13.74 6.78
C GLU A 136 17.14 -14.82 5.90
N ALA A 137 17.90 -15.35 4.93
CA ALA A 137 17.50 -16.52 4.17
C ALA A 137 18.20 -17.74 4.77
N GLU A 138 17.43 -18.72 5.25
CA GLU A 138 18.00 -19.96 5.73
C GLU A 138 18.59 -20.69 4.50
N THR A 139 19.92 -20.69 4.41
CA THR A 139 20.66 -21.35 3.34
C THR A 139 21.00 -22.74 3.87
N ARG A 140 20.46 -23.81 3.26
CA ARG A 140 20.95 -25.16 3.60
C ARG A 140 22.41 -25.29 3.15
N LEU A 141 23.25 -25.66 4.10
CA LEU A 141 24.57 -26.30 3.94
C LEU A 141 24.47 -27.56 3.07
#